data_AF-A0A925BHH3-F1
#
_entry.id   AF-A0A925BHH3-F1
#
_cell.length_a   1.000
_cell.length_b   1.000
_cell.length_c   1.000
_cell.angle_alpha   90.00
_cell.angle_beta   90.00
_cell.angle_gamma   90.00
#
_symmetry.space_group_name_H-M   'P 1'
#
loop_
_entity.id
_entity.type
_entity.pdbx_description
1 polymer ?
#
loop_
_entity_poly.entity_id
_entity_poly.type
_entity_poly.pdbx_seq_one_letter_code
_entity_poly.pdbx_strand_id
1 'polypeptide(L)'
;MSIIRIGTIVAIVGILAIVLGVGAFFVDQASYKTPLDIAAYPSAVPWGLPQSVSPTQRNIYFQVPGVDPAEVASYYQEKLDEHYAQNINNPDRERCVRIPAEGVFDDSLTSNEVVPFQFVCVFGRFGFNSSQQTTVYIQPGLQNDDPAKNTEGMAVVQYEQIWQP
;
A
#
# COMPACT_ATOMS: atom_id res chain seq x y z
N MET A 1 13.29 -40.96 35.54
CA MET A 1 13.32 -41.02 34.06
C MET A 1 14.77 -41.20 33.62
N SER A 2 15.07 -42.11 32.69
CA SER A 2 16.44 -42.35 32.21
C SER A 2 16.96 -41.16 31.39
N ILE A 3 18.24 -40.81 31.58
CA ILE A 3 18.97 -39.77 30.83
C ILE A 3 18.85 -39.95 29.32
N ILE A 4 18.78 -41.20 28.86
CA ILE A 4 18.61 -41.54 27.43
C ILE A 4 17.25 -41.06 26.91
N ARG A 5 16.17 -41.21 27.68
CA ARG A 5 14.83 -40.76 27.27
C ARG A 5 14.75 -39.23 27.19
N ILE A 6 15.43 -38.53 28.10
CA ILE A 6 15.49 -37.06 28.09
C ILE A 6 16.30 -36.58 26.88
N GLY A 7 17.45 -37.21 26.60
CA GLY A 7 18.27 -36.89 25.42
C GLY A 7 17.52 -37.07 24.09
N THR A 8 16.74 -38.15 23.95
CA THR A 8 15.93 -38.37 22.74
C THR A 8 14.83 -37.32 22.57
N ILE A 9 14.14 -36.93 23.66
CA ILE A 9 13.11 -35.88 23.59
C ILE A 9 13.73 -34.54 23.18
N VAL A 10 14.86 -34.16 23.77
CA VAL A 10 15.57 -32.92 23.42
C VAL A 10 16.02 -32.93 21.96
N ALA A 11 16.53 -34.05 21.46
CA ALA A 11 16.92 -34.18 20.05
C ALA A 11 15.72 -34.02 19.09
N ILE A 12 14.58 -34.64 19.40
CA ILE A 12 13.36 -34.55 18.58
C ILE A 12 12.85 -33.09 18.57
N VAL A 13 12.78 -32.44 19.73
CA VAL A 13 12.36 -31.04 19.83
C VAL A 13 13.32 -30.12 19.07
N GLY A 14 14.63 -30.36 19.17
CA GLY A 14 15.64 -29.61 18.41
C GLY A 14 15.44 -29.72 16.90
N ILE A 15 15.21 -30.94 16.38
CA ILE A 15 14.93 -31.15 14.95
C ILE A 15 13.63 -30.43 14.54
N LEU A 16 12.57 -30.55 15.33
CA LEU A 16 11.29 -29.88 15.05
C LEU A 16 11.45 -28.36 15.01
N ALA A 17 12.21 -27.77 15.94
CA ALA A 17 12.46 -26.34 15.97
C ALA A 17 13.21 -25.86 14.71
N ILE A 18 14.20 -26.63 14.24
CA ILE A 18 14.93 -26.31 13.00
C ILE A 18 14.00 -26.37 11.79
N VAL A 19 13.22 -27.45 11.65
CA VAL A 19 12.30 -27.62 10.52
C VAL A 19 11.24 -26.50 10.49
N LEU A 20 10.67 -26.16 11.65
CA LEU A 20 9.70 -25.07 11.76
C LEU A 20 10.33 -23.71 11.45
N GLY A 21 11.55 -23.45 11.94
CA GLY A 21 12.28 -22.22 11.65
C GLY A 21 12.58 -22.05 10.15
N VAL A 22 13.06 -23.10 9.50
CA VAL A 22 13.33 -23.11 8.05
C VAL A 22 12.04 -22.94 7.25
N GLY A 23 10.97 -23.65 7.63
CA GLY A 23 9.66 -23.53 7.00
C GLY A 23 9.10 -22.10 7.09
N ALA A 24 9.16 -21.48 8.26
CA ALA A 24 8.70 -20.11 8.46
C ALA A 24 9.48 -19.10 7.61
N PHE A 25 10.80 -19.30 7.46
CA PHE A 25 11.65 -18.45 6.62
C PHE A 25 11.25 -18.48 5.14
N PHE A 26 10.97 -19.66 4.58
CA PHE A 26 10.54 -19.76 3.18
C PHE A 26 9.16 -19.16 2.95
N VAL A 27 8.23 -19.31 3.89
CA VAL A 27 6.91 -18.67 3.83
C VAL A 27 7.06 -17.15 3.86
N ASP A 28 7.92 -16.62 4.72
CA ASP A 28 8.16 -15.18 4.80
C ASP A 28 8.74 -14.64 3.49
N GLN A 29 9.78 -15.29 2.93
CA GLN A 29 10.33 -14.88 1.63
C GLN A 29 9.30 -14.93 0.49
N ALA A 30 8.47 -15.98 0.45
CA ALA A 30 7.43 -16.09 -0.58
C ALA A 30 6.40 -14.96 -0.50
N SER A 31 6.12 -14.44 0.72
CA SER A 31 5.18 -13.34 0.89
C SER A 31 5.66 -12.03 0.24
N TYR A 32 6.97 -11.81 0.13
CA TYR A 32 7.55 -10.64 -0.56
C TYR A 32 7.51 -10.73 -2.09
N LYS A 33 7.13 -11.89 -2.64
CA LYS A 33 7.02 -12.11 -4.09
C LYS A 33 5.64 -11.77 -4.67
N THR A 34 4.77 -11.22 -3.84
CA THR A 34 3.45 -10.76 -4.22
C THR A 34 3.28 -9.29 -3.89
N PRO A 35 2.42 -8.55 -4.63
CA PRO A 35 2.11 -7.16 -4.30
C PRO A 35 1.61 -7.04 -2.85
N LEU A 36 2.03 -5.98 -2.15
CA LEU A 36 1.45 -5.64 -0.84
C LEU A 36 0.01 -5.14 -1.05
N ASP A 37 -0.98 -5.93 -0.67
CA ASP A 37 -2.38 -5.57 -0.89
C ASP A 37 -2.92 -4.65 0.21
N ILE A 38 -3.44 -3.50 -0.19
CA ILE A 38 -4.05 -2.51 0.70
C ILE A 38 -5.52 -2.36 0.32
N ALA A 39 -6.42 -2.56 1.27
CA ALA A 39 -7.86 -2.50 1.01
C ALA A 39 -8.25 -1.16 0.38
N ALA A 40 -8.85 -1.21 -0.82
CA ALA A 40 -9.36 -0.02 -1.49
C ALA A 40 -10.45 0.67 -0.65
N TYR A 41 -10.65 1.97 -0.89
CA TYR A 41 -11.73 2.72 -0.28
C TYR A 41 -13.09 2.01 -0.53
N PRO A 42 -14.03 1.93 0.44
CA PRO A 42 -15.21 1.07 0.33
C PRO A 42 -16.10 1.29 -0.91
N SER A 43 -16.20 2.52 -1.42
CA SER A 43 -16.95 2.87 -2.64
C SER A 43 -16.09 3.00 -3.90
N ALA A 44 -14.82 2.61 -3.83
CA ALA A 44 -13.90 2.66 -4.96
C ALA A 44 -14.32 1.69 -6.06
N VAL A 45 -14.36 2.19 -7.29
CA VAL A 45 -14.61 1.40 -8.50
C VAL A 45 -13.32 1.30 -9.31
N PRO A 46 -12.91 0.10 -9.77
CA PRO A 46 -11.74 -0.05 -10.63
C PRO A 46 -11.87 0.78 -11.91
N TRP A 47 -10.82 1.51 -12.24
CA TRP A 47 -10.75 2.33 -13.45
C TRP A 47 -9.77 1.72 -14.45
N GLY A 48 -10.32 0.89 -15.33
CA GLY A 48 -9.52 0.13 -16.30
C GLY A 48 -8.91 -1.14 -15.71
N LEU A 49 -7.98 -1.73 -16.46
CA LEU A 49 -7.26 -2.94 -16.05
C LEU A 49 -5.94 -2.55 -15.35
N PRO A 50 -5.46 -3.37 -14.41
CA PRO A 50 -4.12 -3.21 -13.85
C PRO A 50 -3.06 -3.10 -14.95
N GLN A 51 -2.21 -2.09 -14.87
CA GLN A 51 -1.14 -1.85 -15.82
C GLN A 51 0.17 -2.43 -15.27
N SER A 52 0.66 -3.51 -15.87
CA SER A 52 1.98 -4.05 -15.54
C SER A 52 3.07 -3.15 -16.11
N VAL A 53 3.87 -2.55 -15.22
CA VAL A 53 5.04 -1.73 -15.60
C VAL A 53 6.26 -2.64 -15.79
N SER A 54 6.39 -3.66 -14.94
CA SER A 54 7.42 -4.69 -15.01
C SER A 54 6.88 -6.00 -14.40
N PRO A 55 7.63 -7.12 -14.43
CA PRO A 55 7.20 -8.37 -13.78
C PRO A 55 6.95 -8.24 -12.28
N THR A 56 7.54 -7.23 -11.63
CA THR A 56 7.44 -7.00 -10.17
C THR A 56 6.88 -5.62 -9.83
N GLN A 57 6.25 -4.95 -10.80
CA GLN A 57 5.64 -3.65 -10.61
C GLN A 57 4.34 -3.51 -11.41
N ARG A 58 3.30 -2.98 -10.77
CA ARG A 58 2.03 -2.68 -11.44
C ARG A 58 1.38 -1.42 -10.89
N ASN A 59 0.60 -0.77 -11.74
CA ASN A 59 -0.28 0.32 -11.37
C ASN A 59 -1.74 -0.12 -11.42
N ILE A 60 -2.53 0.29 -10.44
CA ILE A 60 -3.98 0.06 -10.39
C ILE A 60 -4.65 1.39 -10.13
N TYR A 61 -5.73 1.68 -10.85
CA TYR A 61 -6.46 2.93 -10.73
C TYR A 61 -7.87 2.67 -10.22
N PHE A 62 -8.35 3.55 -9.38
CA PHE A 62 -9.70 3.54 -8.85
C PHE A 62 -10.33 4.93 -8.93
N GLN A 63 -11.65 4.96 -9.05
CA GLN A 63 -12.48 6.16 -8.92
C GLN A 63 -13.36 6.03 -7.69
N VAL A 64 -13.51 7.12 -6.94
CA VAL A 64 -14.38 7.21 -5.77
C VAL A 64 -15.39 8.33 -6.02
N PRO A 65 -16.61 8.01 -6.47
CA PRO A 65 -17.60 9.03 -6.84
C PRO A 65 -18.12 9.81 -5.63
N GLY A 66 -18.15 11.15 -5.74
CA GLY A 66 -18.82 12.01 -4.77
C GLY A 66 -18.17 12.09 -3.38
N VAL A 67 -16.90 11.73 -3.27
CA VAL A 67 -16.12 11.77 -2.01
C VAL A 67 -14.95 12.73 -2.17
N ASP A 68 -14.69 13.53 -1.12
CA ASP A 68 -13.56 14.44 -1.11
C ASP A 68 -12.22 13.68 -1.02
N PRO A 69 -11.18 14.06 -1.79
CA PRO A 69 -9.87 13.40 -1.71
C PRO A 69 -9.25 13.36 -0.31
N ALA A 70 -9.53 14.35 0.55
CA ALA A 70 -9.03 14.37 1.93
C ALA A 70 -9.73 13.34 2.82
N GLU A 71 -11.01 13.03 2.56
CA GLU A 71 -11.73 11.94 3.24
C GLU A 71 -11.13 10.59 2.83
N VAL A 72 -10.86 10.39 1.53
CA VAL A 72 -10.17 9.20 1.04
C VAL A 72 -8.76 9.08 1.65
N ALA A 73 -8.01 10.19 1.76
CA ALA A 73 -6.71 10.21 2.41
C ALA A 73 -6.78 9.87 3.90
N SER A 74 -7.85 10.30 4.59
CA SER A 74 -8.07 9.95 6.01
C SER A 74 -8.30 8.46 6.19
N TYR A 75 -9.08 7.81 5.31
CA TYR A 75 -9.23 6.36 5.29
C TYR A 75 -7.88 5.64 5.11
N TYR A 76 -7.06 6.09 4.15
CA TYR A 76 -5.74 5.47 3.97
C TYR A 76 -4.78 5.76 5.11
N GLN A 77 -4.93 6.89 5.81
CA GLN A 77 -4.17 7.15 7.05
C GLN A 77 -4.54 6.14 8.14
N GLU A 78 -5.83 5.81 8.31
CA GLU A 78 -6.25 4.76 9.25
C GLU A 78 -5.64 3.41 8.88
N LYS A 79 -5.63 3.06 7.58
CA LYS A 79 -4.95 1.85 7.09
C LYS A 79 -3.45 1.86 7.32
N LEU A 80 -2.81 3.03 7.22
CA LEU A 80 -1.39 3.19 7.47
C LEU A 80 -1.07 2.98 8.97
N ASP A 81 -1.90 3.56 9.84
CA ASP A 81 -1.82 3.40 11.29
C ASP A 81 -2.02 1.91 11.67
N GLU A 82 -3.00 1.21 11.06
CA GLU A 82 -3.23 -0.24 11.21
C GLU A 82 -1.99 -1.05 10.76
N HIS A 83 -1.46 -0.76 9.56
CA HIS A 83 -0.35 -1.50 8.95
C HIS A 83 0.93 -1.45 9.78
N TYR A 84 1.25 -0.30 10.37
CA TYR A 84 2.44 -0.13 11.22
C TYR A 84 2.16 -0.29 12.72
N ALA A 85 0.92 -0.62 13.11
CA ALA A 85 0.47 -0.66 14.50
C ALA A 85 0.82 0.64 15.28
N GLN A 86 0.68 1.79 14.62
CA GLN A 86 1.08 3.08 15.15
C GLN A 86 0.00 3.72 16.03
N ASN A 87 0.44 4.43 17.06
CA ASN A 87 -0.44 5.26 17.87
C ASN A 87 -0.68 6.60 17.15
N ILE A 88 -1.94 7.01 17.02
CA ILE A 88 -2.34 8.30 16.43
C ILE A 88 -1.64 9.52 17.08
N ASN A 89 -1.22 9.40 18.34
CA ASN A 89 -0.55 10.45 19.09
C ASN A 89 0.98 10.45 18.91
N ASN A 90 1.55 9.50 18.17
CA ASN A 90 2.99 9.49 17.89
C ASN A 90 3.34 10.57 16.84
N PRO A 91 4.16 11.57 17.17
CA PRO A 91 4.56 12.60 16.21
C PRO A 91 5.39 12.06 15.04
N ASP A 92 6.08 10.94 15.24
CA ASP A 92 6.94 10.27 14.25
C ASP A 92 6.20 9.16 13.48
N ARG A 93 4.86 9.14 13.54
CA ARG A 93 4.08 8.18 12.77
C ARG A 93 4.16 8.46 11.28
N GLU A 94 4.02 7.41 10.49
CA GLU A 94 3.92 7.53 9.04
C GLU A 94 2.61 8.24 8.69
N ARG A 95 2.67 9.16 7.73
CA ARG A 95 1.52 9.98 7.36
C ARG A 95 1.33 10.04 5.87
N CYS A 96 0.07 10.09 5.46
CA CYS A 96 -0.29 10.55 4.13
C CYS A 96 0.15 12.01 3.97
N VAL A 97 1.05 12.27 3.03
CA VAL A 97 1.60 13.61 2.79
C VAL A 97 0.83 14.28 1.66
N ARG A 98 0.35 15.50 1.89
CA ARG A 98 -0.24 16.34 0.84
C ARG A 98 0.85 17.08 0.07
N ILE A 99 0.74 17.13 -1.25
CA ILE A 99 1.63 17.86 -2.15
C ILE A 99 0.78 18.71 -3.11
N PRO A 100 0.94 20.04 -3.13
CA PRO A 100 1.70 20.83 -2.15
C PRO A 100 1.10 20.71 -0.74
N ALA A 101 1.86 21.06 0.30
CA ALA A 101 1.38 20.94 1.69
C ALA A 101 0.10 21.77 1.92
N GLU A 102 0.01 22.93 1.28
CA GLU A 102 -1.15 23.83 1.28
C GLU A 102 -1.37 24.39 -0.12
N GLY A 103 -2.58 24.86 -0.42
CA GLY A 103 -2.91 25.44 -1.72
C GLY A 103 -2.94 24.43 -2.87
N VAL A 104 -2.64 24.88 -4.08
CA VAL A 104 -2.63 24.06 -5.30
C VAL A 104 -1.34 24.26 -6.07
N PHE A 105 -1.00 23.35 -6.99
CA PHE A 105 0.12 23.56 -7.92
C PHE A 105 -0.18 24.75 -8.84
N ASP A 106 0.79 25.65 -9.04
CA ASP A 106 0.61 26.86 -9.86
C ASP A 106 0.14 26.53 -11.29
N ASP A 107 0.66 25.44 -11.87
CA ASP A 107 0.28 25.01 -13.22
C ASP A 107 -1.22 24.67 -13.34
N SER A 108 -1.84 24.18 -12.25
CA SER A 108 -3.28 23.88 -12.19
C SER A 108 -4.17 25.12 -12.23
N LEU A 109 -3.62 26.31 -11.93
CA LEU A 109 -4.35 27.57 -12.06
C LEU A 109 -4.55 27.98 -13.52
N THR A 110 -3.72 27.44 -14.42
CA THR A 110 -3.68 27.79 -15.84
C THR A 110 -4.18 26.67 -16.75
N SER A 111 -4.27 25.44 -16.25
CA SER A 111 -4.71 24.26 -17.00
C SER A 111 -5.57 23.33 -16.16
N ASN A 112 -6.72 22.95 -16.70
CA ASN A 112 -7.62 21.94 -16.10
C ASN A 112 -7.10 20.50 -16.27
N GLU A 113 -6.01 20.29 -17.00
CA GLU A 113 -5.38 18.98 -17.18
C GLU A 113 -4.36 18.67 -16.08
N VAL A 114 -4.02 19.65 -15.25
CA VAL A 114 -3.06 19.50 -14.17
C VAL A 114 -3.80 19.29 -12.87
N VAL A 115 -3.44 18.21 -12.19
CA VAL A 115 -3.94 17.89 -10.86
C VAL A 115 -3.58 19.02 -9.89
N PRO A 116 -4.54 19.63 -9.17
CA PRO A 116 -4.25 20.76 -8.29
C PRO A 116 -3.51 20.38 -7.03
N PHE A 117 -3.70 19.19 -6.49
CA PHE A 117 -2.95 18.64 -5.36
C PHE A 117 -3.11 17.13 -5.30
N GLN A 118 -2.24 16.46 -4.55
CA GLN A 118 -2.37 15.03 -4.29
C GLN A 118 -1.98 14.69 -2.85
N PHE A 119 -2.52 13.61 -2.33
CA PHE A 119 -2.01 12.95 -1.13
C PHE A 119 -1.22 11.71 -1.52
N VAL A 120 -0.15 11.43 -0.78
CA VAL A 120 0.72 10.28 -1.00
C VAL A 120 0.85 9.51 0.30
N CYS A 121 0.36 8.28 0.33
CA CYS A 121 0.48 7.37 1.47
C CYS A 121 1.39 6.19 1.08
N VAL A 122 2.46 5.93 1.84
CA VAL A 122 3.44 4.89 1.49
C VAL A 122 3.37 3.72 2.46
N PHE A 123 2.90 2.58 1.97
CA PHE A 123 2.87 1.32 2.71
C PHE A 123 4.09 0.50 2.34
N GLY A 124 4.94 0.19 3.32
CA GLY A 124 6.17 -0.56 3.13
C GLY A 124 6.23 -1.76 4.07
N ARG A 125 6.83 -2.84 3.59
CA ARG A 125 7.26 -3.95 4.44
C ARG A 125 8.67 -4.33 4.03
N PHE A 126 9.58 -4.32 5.00
CA PHE A 126 11.01 -4.53 4.79
C PHE A 126 11.49 -5.70 5.64
N GLY A 127 12.18 -6.64 4.99
CA GLY A 127 12.81 -7.80 5.61
C GLY A 127 14.29 -7.87 5.26
N PHE A 128 14.95 -8.96 5.65
CA PHE A 128 16.36 -9.16 5.34
C PHE A 128 16.54 -9.42 3.84
N ASN A 129 17.07 -8.43 3.10
CA ASN A 129 17.21 -8.41 1.63
C ASN A 129 15.88 -8.58 0.87
N SER A 130 14.75 -8.24 1.48
CA SER A 130 13.44 -8.27 0.83
C SER A 130 12.65 -7.01 1.13
N SER A 131 11.88 -6.54 0.15
CA SER A 131 11.04 -5.37 0.32
C SER A 131 9.82 -5.45 -0.59
N GLN A 132 8.69 -4.98 -0.08
CA GLN A 132 7.49 -4.75 -0.88
C GLN A 132 6.90 -3.41 -0.48
N GLN A 133 6.34 -2.71 -1.45
CA GLN A 133 5.81 -1.38 -1.25
C GLN A 133 4.52 -1.21 -2.06
N THR A 134 3.58 -0.47 -1.49
CA THR A 134 2.44 0.10 -2.21
C THR A 134 2.35 1.57 -1.87
N THR A 135 2.56 2.41 -2.88
CA THR A 135 2.33 3.85 -2.78
C THR A 135 0.92 4.15 -3.28
N VAL A 136 0.12 4.80 -2.45
CA VAL A 136 -1.23 5.23 -2.77
C VAL A 136 -1.21 6.73 -3.04
N TYR A 137 -1.45 7.12 -4.28
CA TYR A 137 -1.64 8.51 -4.69
C TYR A 137 -3.14 8.80 -4.76
N ILE A 138 -3.57 9.90 -4.17
CA ILE A 138 -4.98 10.29 -4.08
C ILE A 138 -5.09 11.72 -4.56
N GLN A 139 -5.93 11.96 -5.55
CA GLN A 139 -6.06 13.26 -6.18
C GLN A 139 -7.52 13.58 -6.50
N PRO A 140 -7.92 14.86 -6.58
CA PRO A 140 -9.19 15.20 -7.19
C PRO A 140 -9.16 14.79 -8.67
N GLY A 141 -10.31 14.34 -9.15
CA GLY A 141 -10.51 14.07 -10.55
C GLY A 141 -10.54 15.35 -11.37
N LEU A 142 -10.22 15.19 -12.65
CA LEU A 142 -10.12 16.28 -13.61
C LEU A 142 -11.26 16.21 -14.61
N GLN A 143 -11.66 17.40 -15.07
CA GLN A 143 -12.61 17.53 -16.17
C GLN A 143 -11.97 17.01 -17.46
N ASN A 144 -12.73 16.24 -18.23
CA ASN A 144 -12.32 15.79 -19.55
C ASN A 144 -13.49 15.88 -20.52
N ASP A 145 -13.22 16.29 -21.76
CA ASP A 145 -14.24 16.38 -22.83
C ASP A 145 -14.81 15.01 -23.20
N ASP A 146 -14.03 13.94 -23.02
CA ASP A 146 -14.48 12.55 -23.17
C ASP A 146 -15.22 12.10 -21.90
N PRO A 147 -16.54 11.84 -21.95
CA PRO A 147 -17.32 11.43 -20.78
C PRO A 147 -16.81 10.13 -20.14
N ALA A 148 -16.13 9.27 -20.89
CA ALA A 148 -15.57 8.02 -20.35
C ALA A 148 -14.29 8.25 -19.51
N LYS A 149 -13.66 9.41 -19.65
CA LYS A 149 -12.43 9.81 -18.93
C LYS A 149 -12.65 10.96 -17.96
N ASN A 150 -13.83 11.56 -17.97
CA ASN A 150 -14.17 12.64 -17.05
C ASN A 150 -14.27 12.07 -15.63
N THR A 151 -13.50 12.67 -14.71
CA THR A 151 -13.47 12.30 -13.28
C THR A 151 -13.86 13.46 -12.39
N GLU A 152 -14.40 14.54 -12.97
CA GLU A 152 -14.89 15.70 -12.25
C GLU A 152 -15.85 15.30 -11.11
N GLY A 153 -15.62 15.85 -9.93
CA GLY A 153 -16.41 15.54 -8.72
C GLY A 153 -16.14 14.16 -8.11
N MET A 154 -15.10 13.46 -8.57
CA MET A 154 -14.63 12.19 -7.99
C MET A 154 -13.23 12.35 -7.40
N ALA A 155 -12.87 11.49 -6.46
CA ALA A 155 -11.47 11.27 -6.10
C ALA A 155 -10.89 10.13 -6.95
N VAL A 156 -9.68 10.31 -7.44
CA VAL A 156 -8.93 9.30 -8.18
C VAL A 156 -7.83 8.76 -7.27
N VAL A 157 -7.73 7.43 -7.21
CA VAL A 157 -6.72 6.73 -6.42
C VAL A 157 -5.86 5.89 -7.33
N GLN A 158 -4.54 6.08 -7.29
CA GLN A 158 -3.57 5.23 -7.97
C GLN A 158 -2.79 4.44 -6.93
N TYR A 159 -2.75 3.13 -7.10
CA TYR A 159 -1.81 2.27 -6.42
C TYR A 159 -0.62 2.02 -7.33
N GLU A 160 0.57 2.35 -6.87
CA GLU A 160 1.83 1.91 -7.44
C GLU A 160 2.40 0.82 -6.54
N GLN A 161 2.44 -0.42 -7.03
CA GLN A 161 2.86 -1.58 -6.24
C GLN A 161 4.17 -2.14 -6.78
N ILE A 162 5.14 -2.35 -5.90
CA ILE A 162 6.47 -2.89 -6.21
C ILE A 162 6.78 -4.01 -5.22
N TRP A 163 7.31 -5.14 -5.69
CA TRP A 163 7.65 -6.30 -4.84
C TRP A 163 8.91 -7.01 -5.33
N GLN A 164 9.34 -8.08 -4.64
CA GLN A 164 10.54 -8.84 -5.00
C GLN A 164 10.25 -9.87 -6.11
N PRO A 165 11.22 -10.18 -6.99
CA PRO A 165 11.11 -11.31 -7.91
C PRO A 165 11.17 -12.68 -7.20
#